data_AF-A0A3N5T655-F1
#
_entry.id   AF-A0A3N5T655-F1
#
_cell.length_a   1.000
_cell.length_b   1.000
_cell.length_c   1.000
_cell.angle_alpha   90.00
_cell.angle_beta   90.00
_cell.angle_gamma   90.00
#
_symmetry.space_group_name_H-M   'P 1'
#
loop_
_entity.id
_entity.type
_entity.pdbx_description
1 polymer ?
#
loop_
_entity_poly.entity_id
_entity_poly.type
_entity_poly.pdbx_seq_one_letter_code
_entity_poly.pdbx_strand_id
1 'polypeptide(L)'
;CHTPKVKDKKTGKVFTSHFAVTPRVQLKETCLTAKCHPKWTEEQARYSIDSIKAYNKGKMRKAEFWLSALIDKIVEAKKSGVDEAAVKQAQDQHLKAHILWEYWTAENSDGFHNPELARESLTKSVDESQKGIELLKKAIAEKTAAK
;
A
#
# COMPACT_ATOMS: atom_id res chain seq x y z
N CYS A 1 11.95 -12.23 12.16
CA CYS A 1 11.67 -10.87 12.65
C CYS A 1 10.71 -10.85 13.85
N HIS A 2 9.65 -11.65 13.89
CA HIS A 2 8.61 -11.51 14.93
C HIS A 2 8.76 -12.43 16.15
N THR A 3 9.48 -13.54 16.01
CA THR A 3 9.67 -14.56 17.06
C THR A 3 11.14 -14.99 17.13
N PRO A 4 12.07 -14.08 17.50
CA PRO A 4 13.50 -14.39 17.48
C PRO A 4 13.88 -15.43 18.52
N LYS A 5 15.08 -16.01 18.36
CA LYS A 5 15.73 -16.75 19.44
C LYS A 5 16.19 -15.77 20.51
N VAL A 6 15.89 -16.06 21.77
CA VAL A 6 16.26 -15.23 22.93
C VAL A 6 16.93 -16.11 23.98
N LYS A 7 17.73 -15.50 24.86
CA LYS A 7 18.41 -16.19 25.96
C LYS A 7 17.69 -15.88 27.27
N ASP A 8 17.28 -16.92 27.99
CA ASP A 8 16.68 -16.77 29.31
C ASP A 8 17.72 -16.19 30.29
N LYS A 9 17.36 -15.10 30.97
CA LYS A 9 18.29 -14.38 31.84
C LYS A 9 18.65 -15.16 33.11
N LYS A 10 17.79 -16.09 33.56
CA LYS A 10 18.00 -16.85 34.81
C LYS A 10 18.80 -18.12 34.57
N THR A 11 18.46 -18.86 33.52
CA THR A 11 18.98 -20.19 33.22
C THR A 11 20.04 -20.18 32.12
N GLY A 12 20.16 -19.09 31.36
CA GLY A 12 21.06 -18.98 30.22
C GLY A 12 20.65 -19.83 29.01
N LYS A 13 19.53 -20.55 29.06
CA LYS A 13 19.05 -21.41 27.97
C LYS A 13 18.51 -20.55 26.81
N VAL A 14 18.83 -20.94 25.58
CA VAL A 14 18.29 -20.29 24.38
C VAL A 14 16.97 -20.94 24.00
N PHE A 15 15.95 -20.14 23.72
CA PHE A 15 14.63 -20.60 23.30
C PHE A 15 14.05 -19.69 22.20
N THR A 16 12.99 -20.14 21.53
CA THR A 16 12.24 -19.30 20.58
C THR A 16 11.25 -18.43 21.34
N SER A 17 11.32 -17.10 21.18
CA SER A 17 10.29 -16.20 21.69
C SER A 17 8.95 -16.53 21.02
N HIS A 18 7.92 -16.80 21.83
CA HIS A 18 6.54 -16.96 21.35
C HIS A 18 5.75 -15.64 21.42
N PHE A 19 6.41 -14.54 21.80
CA PHE A 19 5.83 -13.21 21.77
C PHE A 19 5.93 -12.64 20.35
N ALA A 20 4.94 -12.96 19.52
CA ALA A 20 4.89 -12.55 18.12
C ALA A 20 4.48 -11.07 18.00
N VAL A 21 5.47 -10.18 17.90
CA VAL A 21 5.26 -8.72 17.84
C VAL A 21 6.23 -8.05 16.88
N THR A 22 6.10 -6.74 16.69
CA THR A 22 7.02 -5.95 15.86
C THR A 22 8.49 -6.19 16.24
N PRO A 23 9.42 -6.33 15.28
CA PRO A 23 10.85 -6.47 15.57
C PRO A 23 11.42 -5.28 16.37
N ARG A 24 10.73 -4.13 16.37
CA ARG A 24 11.14 -2.93 17.13
C ARG A 24 11.29 -3.13 18.63
N VAL A 25 10.63 -4.14 19.21
CA VAL A 25 10.76 -4.46 20.64
C VAL A 25 11.98 -5.32 20.96
N GLN A 26 12.57 -5.97 19.95
CA GLN A 26 13.65 -6.96 20.08
C GLN A 26 14.65 -6.77 18.92
N LEU A 27 15.10 -5.53 18.66
CA LEU A 27 15.95 -5.22 17.51
C LEU A 27 17.30 -5.96 17.55
N LYS A 28 17.87 -6.13 18.75
CA LYS A 28 19.14 -6.83 18.96
C LYS A 28 19.03 -8.31 18.58
N GLU A 29 17.91 -8.93 18.89
CA GLU A 29 17.64 -10.34 18.63
C GLU A 29 17.04 -10.59 17.23
N THR A 30 16.68 -9.52 16.50
CA THR A 30 16.06 -9.60 15.17
C THR A 30 16.97 -8.99 14.10
N CYS A 31 16.90 -7.68 13.87
CA CYS A 31 17.59 -6.98 12.78
C CYS A 31 19.11 -6.94 13.00
N LEU A 32 19.55 -6.65 14.21
CA LEU A 32 20.95 -6.34 14.53
C LEU A 32 21.77 -7.57 14.93
N THR A 33 21.31 -8.76 14.57
CA THR A 33 22.08 -9.98 14.81
C THR A 33 23.35 -9.97 13.96
N ALA A 34 24.37 -10.70 14.42
CA ALA A 34 25.66 -10.82 13.73
C ALA A 34 25.55 -11.27 12.26
N LYS A 35 24.46 -11.95 11.91
CA LYS A 35 24.24 -12.55 10.58
C LYS A 35 23.43 -11.66 9.62
N CYS A 36 22.80 -10.60 10.11
CA CYS A 36 21.88 -9.79 9.31
C CYS A 36 22.43 -8.38 9.11
N HIS A 37 22.31 -7.51 10.13
CA HIS A 37 22.77 -6.13 10.07
C HIS A 37 23.72 -5.81 11.23
N PRO A 38 24.89 -6.47 11.33
CA PRO A 38 25.81 -6.29 12.45
C PRO A 38 26.42 -4.90 12.55
N LYS A 39 26.44 -4.15 11.43
CA LYS A 39 27.04 -2.82 11.33
C LYS A 39 26.04 -1.70 11.58
N TRP A 40 24.77 -2.02 11.74
CA TRP A 40 23.75 -1.01 12.00
C TRP A 40 23.66 -0.69 13.49
N THR A 41 23.41 0.58 13.79
CA THR A 41 22.91 0.99 15.10
C THR A 41 21.40 0.68 15.21
N GLU A 42 20.87 0.68 16.43
CA GLU A 42 19.41 0.61 16.63
C GLU A 42 18.67 1.75 15.94
N GLU A 43 19.26 2.95 15.93
CA GLU A 43 18.69 4.11 15.24
C GLU A 43 18.63 3.90 13.73
N GLN A 44 19.71 3.39 13.12
CA GLN A 44 19.73 3.07 11.68
C GLN A 44 18.68 2.02 11.32
N ALA A 45 18.54 0.96 12.12
CA ALA A 45 17.51 -0.05 11.89
C ALA A 45 16.09 0.53 12.00
N ARG A 46 15.83 1.39 12.99
CA ARG A 46 14.52 2.08 13.14
C ARG A 46 14.26 2.99 11.95
N TYR A 47 15.25 3.79 11.57
CA TYR A 47 15.18 4.71 10.45
C TYR A 47 14.88 3.98 9.12
N SER A 48 15.53 2.85 8.87
CA SER A 48 15.23 2.02 7.69
C SER A 48 13.79 1.52 7.69
N ILE A 49 13.26 1.07 8.82
CA ILE A 49 11.85 0.66 8.92
C ILE A 49 10.94 1.88 8.68
N ASP A 50 11.15 2.98 9.38
CA ASP A 50 10.31 4.17 9.29
C ASP A 50 10.29 4.78 7.88
N SER A 51 11.44 4.87 7.23
CA SER A 51 11.56 5.44 5.87
C SER A 51 10.79 4.63 4.83
N ILE A 52 10.88 3.29 4.87
CA ILE A 52 10.11 2.40 3.99
C ILE A 52 8.61 2.56 4.25
N LYS A 53 8.20 2.49 5.52
CA LYS A 53 6.79 2.61 5.91
C LYS A 53 6.21 3.97 5.53
N ALA A 54 6.94 5.06 5.76
CA ALA A 54 6.52 6.41 5.43
C ALA A 54 6.34 6.60 3.92
N TYR A 55 7.29 6.12 3.12
CA TYR A 55 7.20 6.18 1.66
C TYR A 55 5.95 5.46 1.14
N ASN A 56 5.74 4.21 1.56
CA ASN A 56 4.61 3.41 1.11
C ASN A 56 3.28 3.97 1.62
N LYS A 57 3.21 4.50 2.85
CA LYS A 57 2.03 5.23 3.33
C LYS A 57 1.70 6.43 2.46
N GLY A 58 2.70 7.21 2.06
CA GLY A 58 2.51 8.32 1.12
C GLY A 58 1.91 7.86 -0.21
N LYS A 59 2.39 6.73 -0.75
CA LYS A 59 1.84 6.12 -1.97
C LYS A 59 0.40 5.62 -1.77
N MET A 60 0.09 4.99 -0.64
CA MET A 60 -1.27 4.57 -0.29
C MET A 60 -2.23 5.76 -0.27
N ARG A 61 -1.87 6.85 0.43
CA ARG A 61 -2.71 8.07 0.47
C ARG A 61 -2.89 8.69 -0.91
N LYS A 62 -1.86 8.64 -1.77
CA LYS A 62 -1.97 9.11 -3.16
C LYS A 62 -2.91 8.23 -3.99
N ALA A 63 -2.87 6.91 -3.82
CA ALA A 63 -3.80 5.98 -4.47
C ALA A 63 -5.25 6.25 -4.01
N GLU A 64 -5.48 6.44 -2.70
CA GLU A 64 -6.79 6.80 -2.14
C GLU A 64 -7.37 8.08 -2.76
N PHE A 65 -6.54 9.11 -2.93
CA PHE A 65 -6.96 10.35 -3.58
C PHE A 65 -7.50 10.09 -4.99
N TRP A 66 -6.76 9.32 -5.80
CA TRP A 66 -7.17 9.05 -7.19
C TRP A 66 -8.35 8.08 -7.29
N LEU A 67 -8.43 7.09 -6.39
CA LEU A 67 -9.59 6.21 -6.27
C LEU A 67 -10.85 6.99 -5.92
N SER A 68 -10.78 7.88 -4.93
CA SER A 68 -11.89 8.77 -4.56
C SER A 68 -12.32 9.64 -5.74
N ALA A 69 -11.35 10.24 -6.45
CA ALA A 69 -11.64 11.06 -7.63
C ALA A 69 -12.31 10.24 -8.77
N LEU A 70 -11.94 8.97 -8.95
CA LEU A 70 -12.61 8.09 -9.90
C LEU A 70 -14.05 7.77 -9.46
N ILE A 71 -14.26 7.46 -8.17
CA ILE A 71 -15.59 7.20 -7.62
C ILE A 71 -16.50 8.42 -7.84
N ASP A 72 -16.03 9.62 -7.50
CA ASP A 72 -16.79 10.86 -7.70
C ASP A 72 -17.11 11.09 -9.18
N LYS A 73 -16.14 10.83 -10.08
CA LYS A 73 -16.34 10.97 -11.52
C LYS A 73 -17.34 9.96 -12.07
N ILE A 74 -17.38 8.73 -11.55
CA ILE A 74 -18.41 7.73 -11.89
C ILE A 74 -19.80 8.24 -11.52
N VAL A 75 -19.95 8.85 -10.33
CA VAL A 75 -21.22 9.45 -9.89
C VAL A 75 -21.64 10.61 -10.78
N GLU A 76 -20.70 11.49 -11.14
CA GLU A 76 -20.94 12.60 -12.07
C GLU A 76 -21.38 12.12 -13.45
N ALA A 77 -20.68 11.14 -14.04
CA ALA A 77 -21.00 10.60 -15.36
C ALA A 77 -22.42 10.01 -15.41
N LYS A 78 -22.82 9.28 -14.37
CA LYS A 78 -24.19 8.76 -14.24
C LYS A 78 -25.23 9.88 -14.21
N LYS A 79 -24.98 10.96 -13.45
CA LYS A 79 -25.88 12.12 -13.39
C LYS A 79 -25.98 12.88 -14.72
N SER A 80 -24.89 12.91 -15.49
CA SER A 80 -24.84 13.57 -16.80
C SER A 80 -25.52 12.78 -17.92
N GLY A 81 -26.01 11.56 -17.65
CA GLY A 81 -26.67 10.70 -18.64
C GLY A 81 -25.72 10.17 -19.71
N VAL A 82 -24.45 9.94 -19.33
CA VAL A 82 -23.47 9.22 -20.15
C VAL A 82 -23.92 7.77 -20.32
N ASP A 83 -23.57 7.17 -21.46
CA ASP A 83 -23.89 5.79 -21.77
C ASP A 83 -23.40 4.79 -20.70
N GLU A 84 -24.22 3.79 -20.40
CA GLU A 84 -23.93 2.80 -19.35
C GLU A 84 -22.67 1.98 -19.65
N ALA A 85 -22.33 1.74 -20.92
CA ALA A 85 -21.12 1.00 -21.28
C ALA A 85 -19.86 1.79 -20.95
N ALA A 86 -19.85 3.12 -21.16
CA ALA A 86 -18.74 3.97 -20.76
C ALA A 86 -18.58 4.01 -19.22
N VAL A 87 -19.69 4.07 -18.48
CA VAL A 87 -19.68 3.97 -17.01
C VAL A 87 -19.13 2.62 -16.57
N LYS A 88 -19.55 1.52 -17.21
CA LYS A 88 -19.08 0.17 -16.89
C LYS A 88 -17.57 0.01 -17.13
N GLN A 89 -17.04 0.55 -18.22
CA GLN A 89 -15.60 0.54 -18.49
C GLN A 89 -14.82 1.26 -17.38
N ALA A 90 -15.31 2.39 -16.88
CA ALA A 90 -14.68 3.09 -15.76
C ALA A 90 -14.78 2.32 -14.44
N GLN A 91 -15.89 1.62 -14.20
CA GLN A 91 -16.03 0.71 -13.05
C GLN A 91 -15.05 -0.47 -13.11
N ASP A 92 -14.72 -0.97 -14.30
CA ASP A 92 -13.70 -2.01 -14.46
C ASP A 92 -12.30 -1.49 -14.14
N GLN A 93 -12.01 -0.22 -14.46
CA GLN A 93 -10.78 0.44 -14.00
C GLN A 93 -10.77 0.63 -12.48
N HIS A 94 -11.91 0.99 -11.88
CA HIS A 94 -12.07 1.10 -10.44
C HIS A 94 -11.78 -0.24 -9.74
N LEU A 95 -12.30 -1.36 -10.24
CA LEU A 95 -12.03 -2.68 -9.67
C LEU A 95 -10.53 -3.01 -9.64
N LYS A 96 -9.82 -2.75 -10.74
CA LYS A 96 -8.37 -2.97 -10.82
C LYS A 96 -7.62 -2.06 -9.86
N ALA A 97 -7.96 -0.77 -9.87
CA ALA A 97 -7.36 0.22 -9.00
C ALA A 97 -7.55 -0.13 -7.51
N HIS A 98 -8.75 -0.59 -7.15
CA HIS A 98 -9.12 -1.00 -5.80
C HIS A 98 -8.28 -2.18 -5.32
N ILE A 99 -8.21 -3.28 -6.08
CA ILE A 99 -7.42 -4.46 -5.70
C ILE A 99 -5.94 -4.12 -5.52
N LEU A 100 -5.40 -3.27 -6.40
CA LEU A 100 -4.01 -2.81 -6.35
C LEU A 100 -3.71 -1.90 -5.15
N TRP A 101 -4.72 -1.26 -4.55
CA TRP A 101 -4.56 -0.42 -3.36
C TRP A 101 -4.89 -1.18 -2.07
N GLU A 102 -6.06 -1.83 -2.02
CA GLU A 102 -6.63 -2.39 -0.80
C GLU A 102 -5.71 -3.43 -0.16
N TYR A 103 -4.99 -4.21 -0.97
CA TYR A 103 -4.00 -5.18 -0.49
C TYR A 103 -3.01 -4.53 0.50
N TRP A 104 -2.56 -3.32 0.23
CA TRP A 104 -1.56 -2.62 1.06
C TRP A 104 -2.15 -1.92 2.28
N THR A 105 -3.45 -1.61 2.25
CA THR A 105 -4.17 -1.17 3.45
C THR A 105 -4.54 -2.33 4.37
N ALA A 106 -4.73 -3.53 3.79
CA ALA A 106 -5.02 -4.76 4.54
C ALA A 106 -3.75 -5.41 5.13
N GLU A 107 -2.63 -5.32 4.41
CA GLU A 107 -1.33 -5.83 4.86
C GLU A 107 -0.73 -4.90 5.93
N ASN A 108 -0.19 -5.48 7.02
CA ASN A 108 0.12 -4.72 8.24
C ASN A 108 1.55 -4.15 8.30
N SER A 109 2.42 -4.47 7.34
CA SER A 109 3.81 -4.03 7.35
C SER A 109 4.00 -2.63 6.78
N ASP A 110 2.94 -2.04 6.20
CA ASP A 110 3.01 -0.82 5.39
C ASP A 110 4.10 -0.93 4.31
N GLY A 111 4.17 -2.08 3.63
CA GLY A 111 5.14 -2.37 2.58
C GLY A 111 6.54 -2.77 3.06
N PHE A 112 6.80 -2.89 4.36
CA PHE A 112 8.12 -3.33 4.84
C PHE A 112 8.46 -4.76 4.42
N HIS A 113 7.47 -5.65 4.29
CA HIS A 113 7.70 -7.02 3.82
C HIS A 113 8.11 -7.11 2.34
N ASN A 114 7.67 -6.15 1.51
CA ASN A 114 8.09 -6.05 0.10
C ASN A 114 7.90 -4.62 -0.42
N PRO A 115 8.89 -3.72 -0.23
CA PRO A 115 8.72 -2.29 -0.51
C PRO A 115 8.63 -1.98 -2.00
N GLU A 116 9.28 -2.78 -2.85
CA GLU A 116 9.26 -2.59 -4.30
C GLU A 116 7.90 -2.96 -4.87
N LEU A 117 7.35 -4.12 -4.48
CA LEU A 117 6.02 -4.54 -4.92
C LEU A 117 4.93 -3.58 -4.41
N ALA A 118 5.05 -3.08 -3.17
CA ALA A 118 4.15 -2.07 -2.64
C ALA A 118 4.16 -0.80 -3.49
N ARG A 119 5.34 -0.28 -3.81
CA ARG A 119 5.51 0.88 -4.67
C ARG A 119 4.93 0.65 -6.06
N GLU A 120 5.22 -0.49 -6.69
CA GLU A 120 4.77 -0.83 -8.03
C GLU A 120 3.24 -0.93 -8.08
N SER A 121 2.65 -1.71 -7.17
CA SER A 121 1.22 -1.96 -7.11
C SER A 121 0.42 -0.68 -6.82
N LEU A 122 0.86 0.15 -5.86
CA LEU A 122 0.22 1.43 -5.56
C LEU A 122 0.36 2.45 -6.69
N THR A 123 1.45 2.40 -7.46
CA THR A 123 1.58 3.24 -8.66
C THR A 123 0.59 2.79 -9.73
N LYS A 124 0.45 1.48 -9.97
CA LYS A 124 -0.56 0.95 -10.89
C LYS A 124 -1.99 1.28 -10.45
N SER A 125 -2.28 1.29 -9.15
CA SER A 125 -3.60 1.72 -8.64
C SER A 125 -3.94 3.16 -9.06
N VAL A 126 -2.96 4.07 -8.98
CA VAL A 126 -3.09 5.44 -9.47
C VAL A 126 -3.33 5.46 -10.98
N ASP A 127 -2.55 4.70 -11.75
CA ASP A 127 -2.65 4.68 -13.21
C ASP A 127 -4.03 4.18 -13.68
N GLU A 128 -4.54 3.08 -13.10
CA GLU A 128 -5.89 2.57 -13.42
C GLU A 128 -6.98 3.56 -12.98
N SER A 129 -6.82 4.23 -11.84
CA SER A 129 -7.75 5.28 -11.40
C SER A 129 -7.83 6.42 -12.42
N GLN A 130 -6.68 6.91 -12.89
CA GLN A 130 -6.59 7.97 -13.89
C GLN A 130 -7.18 7.54 -15.24
N LYS A 131 -6.93 6.30 -15.68
CA LYS A 131 -7.56 5.75 -16.90
C LYS A 131 -9.08 5.79 -16.81
N GLY A 132 -9.66 5.37 -15.69
CA GLY A 132 -11.11 5.46 -15.46
C GLY A 132 -11.63 6.89 -15.54
N ILE A 133 -10.90 7.86 -14.95
CA ILE A 133 -11.29 9.27 -14.96
C ILE A 133 -11.26 9.83 -16.40
N GLU A 134 -10.21 9.55 -17.16
CA GLU A 134 -10.07 10.06 -18.53
C GLU A 134 -11.12 9.47 -19.48
N LEU A 135 -11.47 8.19 -19.33
CA LEU A 135 -12.59 7.57 -20.05
C LEU A 135 -13.90 8.33 -19.83
N LEU A 136 -14.20 8.67 -18.58
CA LEU A 136 -15.44 9.38 -18.23
C LEU A 136 -15.41 10.85 -18.64
N LYS A 137 -14.27 11.54 -18.54
CA LYS A 137 -14.13 12.92 -19.04
C LYS A 137 -14.45 12.98 -20.53
N LYS A 138 -13.89 12.06 -21.32
CA LYS A 138 -14.16 11.98 -22.76
C LYS A 138 -15.65 11.73 -23.02
N ALA A 139 -16.25 10.76 -22.34
CA ALA A 139 -17.66 10.41 -22.54
C ALA A 139 -18.62 11.54 -22.13
N ILE A 140 -18.33 12.30 -21.07
CA ILE A 140 -19.10 13.47 -20.66
C ILE A 140 -18.99 14.59 -21.70
N ALA A 141 -17.80 14.84 -22.24
CA ALA A 141 -17.58 15.87 -23.26
C ALA A 141 -18.34 15.54 -24.55
N GLU A 142 -18.26 14.30 -25.03
CA GLU A 142 -19.02 13.82 -26.20
C GLU A 142 -20.53 13.95 -26.00
N LYS A 143 -21.03 13.58 -24.81
CA LYS A 143 -22.46 13.73 -24.47
C LYS A 143 -22.90 15.19 -24.44
N THR A 144 -22.04 16.09 -23.97
CA THR A 144 -22.33 17.52 -23.89
C THR A 144 -22.35 18.16 -25.27
N ALA A 145 -21.43 17.78 -26.16
CA ALA A 145 -21.37 18.28 -27.53
C ALA A 145 -22.51 17.79 -28.43
N ALA A 146 -23.17 16.67 -28.06
CA ALA A 146 -24.32 16.12 -28.77
C ALA A 146 -25.67 16.71 -28.34
N LYS A 147 -25.68 17.62 -27.35
CA LYS A 147 -26.87 18.40 -26.95
C LYS A 147 -26.92 19.71 -27.70
#